data_AF-A0A930SMH9-F1
#
_entry.id   AF-A0A930SMH9-F1
#
_cell.length_a   1.000
_cell.length_b   1.000
_cell.length_c   1.000
_cell.angle_alpha   90.00
_cell.angle_beta   90.00
_cell.angle_gamma   90.00
#
_symmetry.space_group_name_H-M   'P 1'
#
loop_
_entity.id
_entity.type
_entity.pdbx_description
1 polymer ?
#
loop_
_entity_poly.entity_id
_entity_poly.type
_entity_poly.pdbx_seq_one_letter_code
_entity_poly.pdbx_strand_id
1 'polypeptide(L)'
;MSDLTLAAGLDRYYAQNPTFLRNQDLWVGWIRIPWIDLQKHDIMHVVTGYGTHLTDEMRLIGFLLTAVTWRRPWYFYVQSLGVFLEFLVKAQVRQRFGDRPISPGEIWQHYWAGVRQGSRLRKKIDAYLDPETVMARSLADLRQEYGIANAGAWDASRSPLPPPSLCT
;
A
#
# COMPACT_ATOMS: atom_id res chain seq x y z
N MET A 1 17.02 -12.73 10.42
CA MET A 1 15.66 -12.30 10.04
C MET A 1 15.46 -10.92 10.63
N SER A 2 14.95 -9.93 9.88
CA SER A 2 14.86 -8.57 10.42
C SER A 2 13.68 -8.45 11.38
N ASP A 3 13.95 -8.07 12.63
CA ASP A 3 12.96 -7.76 13.67
C ASP A 3 12.22 -6.43 13.42
N LEU A 4 12.02 -6.05 12.17
CA LEU A 4 11.37 -4.80 11.81
C LEU A 4 9.91 -4.84 12.25
N THR A 5 9.54 -3.98 13.20
CA THR A 5 8.16 -3.83 13.64
C THR A 5 7.34 -3.11 12.58
N LEU A 6 6.01 -3.29 12.62
CA LEU A 6 5.11 -2.57 11.74
C LEU A 6 5.25 -1.05 11.90
N ALA A 7 5.38 -0.55 13.13
CA ALA A 7 5.63 0.86 13.40
C ALA A 7 6.89 1.38 12.69
N ALA A 8 8.01 0.65 12.81
CA ALA A 8 9.26 1.03 12.15
C ALA A 8 9.16 0.94 10.62
N GLY A 9 8.38 0.00 10.09
CA GLY A 9 8.08 -0.08 8.65
C GLY A 9 7.24 1.10 8.16
N LEU A 10 6.25 1.54 8.94
CA LEU A 10 5.44 2.73 8.66
C LEU A 10 6.26 4.02 8.73
N ASP A 11 7.17 4.15 9.70
CA ASP A 11 8.06 5.31 9.76
C ASP A 11 8.93 5.42 8.50
N ARG A 12 9.43 4.28 7.99
CA ARG A 12 10.14 4.23 6.70
C ARG A 12 9.25 4.61 5.53
N TYR A 13 8.01 4.13 5.53
CA TYR A 13 7.01 4.49 4.52
C TYR A 13 6.77 5.99 4.48
N TYR A 14 6.52 6.63 5.64
CA TYR A 14 6.30 8.08 5.70
C TYR A 14 7.56 8.89 5.41
N ALA A 15 8.75 8.41 5.80
CA ALA A 15 10.01 9.07 5.47
C ALA A 15 10.26 9.12 3.94
N GLN A 16 9.82 8.10 3.21
CA GLN A 16 9.92 8.05 1.74
C GLN A 16 8.76 8.76 1.03
N ASN A 17 7.67 9.05 1.74
CA ASN A 17 6.48 9.73 1.21
C ASN A 17 6.13 10.94 2.10
N PRO A 18 6.99 11.97 2.18
CA PRO A 18 6.84 13.09 3.13
C PRO A 18 5.59 13.95 2.89
N THR A 19 4.96 13.82 1.72
CA THR A 19 3.73 14.53 1.36
C THR A 19 2.47 13.84 1.88
N PHE A 20 2.57 12.62 2.43
CA PHE A 20 1.41 11.89 2.93
C PHE A 20 0.96 12.47 4.27
N LEU A 21 -0.36 12.60 4.43
CA LEU A 21 -0.95 13.13 5.65
C LEU A 21 -0.71 12.19 6.82
N ARG A 22 -0.50 12.73 8.01
CA ARG A 22 -0.31 11.96 9.25
C ARG A 22 -1.15 12.56 10.37
N ASN A 23 -1.77 11.70 11.18
CA ASN A 23 -2.55 12.08 12.36
C ASN A 23 -3.67 13.09 12.08
N GLN A 24 -4.18 13.09 10.85
CA GLN A 24 -5.25 13.99 10.42
C GLN A 24 -6.14 13.32 9.40
N ASP A 25 -7.42 13.68 9.45
CA ASP A 25 -8.42 13.19 8.51
C ASP A 25 -8.25 13.88 7.16
N LEU A 26 -8.54 13.14 6.09
CA LEU A 26 -8.54 13.67 4.74
C LEU A 26 -9.95 14.09 4.35
N TRP A 27 -10.07 15.30 3.81
CA TRP A 27 -11.30 15.79 3.23
C TRP A 27 -11.21 15.74 1.71
N VAL A 28 -12.08 14.95 1.08
CA VAL A 28 -12.23 14.88 -0.38
C VAL A 28 -13.56 15.55 -0.73
N GLY A 29 -13.48 16.85 -0.99
CA GLY A 29 -14.67 17.70 -1.05
C GLY A 29 -15.43 17.66 0.27
N TRP A 30 -16.70 17.23 0.22
CA TRP A 30 -17.56 17.04 1.39
C TRP A 30 -17.41 15.68 2.12
N ILE A 31 -16.59 14.76 1.60
CA ILE A 31 -16.40 13.44 2.20
C ILE A 31 -15.22 13.50 3.18
N ARG A 32 -15.48 13.14 4.44
CA ARG A 32 -14.45 12.94 5.47
C ARG A 32 -13.98 11.50 5.46
N ILE A 33 -12.68 11.31 5.31
CA ILE A 33 -12.00 10.01 5.43
C ILE A 33 -11.22 10.04 6.75
N PRO A 34 -11.61 9.22 7.74
CA PRO A 34 -10.91 9.14 9.01
C PRO A 34 -9.45 8.75 8.85
N TRP A 35 -8.57 9.37 9.64
CA TRP A 35 -7.14 9.05 9.69
C TRP A 35 -6.89 7.56 9.89
N ILE A 36 -7.67 6.92 10.77
CA ILE A 36 -7.54 5.50 11.08
C ILE A 36 -7.71 4.61 9.83
N ASP A 37 -8.55 5.00 8.87
CA ASP A 37 -8.75 4.23 7.65
C ASP A 37 -7.63 4.48 6.62
N LEU A 38 -7.10 5.69 6.57
CA LEU A 38 -5.88 6.00 5.81
C LEU A 38 -4.68 5.22 6.36
N GLN A 39 -4.54 5.18 7.69
CA GLN A 39 -3.47 4.45 8.35
C GLN A 39 -3.57 2.94 8.08
N LYS A 40 -4.78 2.36 8.08
CA LYS A 40 -4.98 0.95 7.69
C LYS A 40 -4.53 0.68 6.26
N HIS A 41 -4.80 1.59 5.33
CA HIS A 41 -4.31 1.49 3.95
C HIS A 41 -2.78 1.48 3.92
N ASP A 42 -2.13 2.43 4.60
CA ASP A 42 -0.66 2.52 4.69
C ASP A 42 -0.04 1.27 5.34
N ILE A 43 -0.66 0.73 6.40
CA ILE A 43 -0.24 -0.53 7.02
C ILE A 43 -0.23 -1.66 6.00
N MET A 44 -1.21 -1.70 5.10
CA MET A 44 -1.29 -2.77 4.11
C MET A 44 -0.15 -2.67 3.09
N HIS A 45 0.32 -1.47 2.71
CA HIS A 45 1.57 -1.33 1.94
C HIS A 45 2.76 -1.93 2.67
N VAL A 46 2.88 -1.65 3.97
CA VAL A 46 4.01 -2.12 4.78
C VAL A 46 3.98 -3.64 4.96
N VAL A 47 2.83 -4.19 5.33
CA VAL A 47 2.65 -5.64 5.57
C VAL A 47 2.77 -6.44 4.28
N THR A 48 2.19 -5.98 3.17
CA THR A 48 2.30 -6.68 1.87
C THR A 48 3.66 -6.46 1.21
N GLY A 49 4.36 -5.40 1.61
CA GLY A 49 5.63 -4.98 1.02
C GLY A 49 5.50 -4.21 -0.29
N TYR A 50 4.29 -3.83 -0.69
CA TYR A 50 4.03 -3.05 -1.89
C TYR A 50 4.49 -1.60 -1.72
N GLY A 51 5.21 -1.08 -2.72
CA GLY A 51 5.57 0.34 -2.81
C GLY A 51 4.37 1.24 -3.09
N THR A 52 4.63 2.54 -3.25
CA THR A 52 3.63 3.56 -3.63
C THR A 52 3.61 3.86 -5.14
N HIS A 53 4.36 3.09 -5.93
CA HIS A 53 4.31 3.19 -7.38
C HIS A 53 3.02 2.60 -7.93
N LEU A 54 2.55 3.12 -9.07
CA LEU A 54 1.27 2.74 -9.67
C LEU A 54 1.07 1.22 -9.77
N THR A 55 2.08 0.46 -10.17
CA THR A 55 1.98 -1.01 -10.30
C THR A 55 1.78 -1.72 -8.97
N ASP A 56 2.34 -1.18 -7.89
CA ASP A 56 2.22 -1.74 -6.54
C ASP A 56 0.92 -1.29 -5.86
N GLU A 57 0.45 -0.06 -6.12
CA GLU A 57 -0.91 0.39 -5.79
C GLU A 57 -1.96 -0.53 -6.41
N MET A 58 -1.82 -0.88 -7.70
CA MET A 58 -2.77 -1.79 -8.37
C MET A 58 -2.76 -3.18 -7.74
N ARG A 59 -1.59 -3.70 -7.37
CA ARG A 59 -1.47 -4.95 -6.62
C ARG A 59 -2.16 -4.85 -5.27
N LEU A 60 -1.99 -3.73 -4.56
CA LEU A 60 -2.62 -3.54 -3.27
C LEU A 60 -4.14 -3.48 -3.39
N ILE A 61 -4.69 -2.74 -4.36
CA ILE A 61 -6.14 -2.68 -4.59
C ILE A 61 -6.70 -4.08 -4.87
N GLY A 62 -6.07 -4.83 -5.77
CA GLY A 62 -6.46 -6.20 -6.07
C GLY A 62 -6.36 -7.13 -4.85
N PHE A 63 -5.30 -6.98 -4.06
CA PHE A 63 -5.11 -7.70 -2.81
C PHE A 63 -6.22 -7.40 -1.81
N LEU A 64 -6.50 -6.12 -1.54
CA LEU A 64 -7.51 -5.67 -0.59
C LEU A 64 -8.90 -6.18 -0.94
N LEU A 65 -9.25 -6.26 -2.23
CA LEU A 65 -10.53 -6.79 -2.67
C LEU A 65 -10.79 -8.21 -2.15
N THR A 66 -9.75 -9.06 -2.09
CA THR A 66 -9.90 -10.47 -1.71
C THR A 66 -9.33 -10.81 -0.33
N ALA A 67 -8.40 -10.02 0.20
CA ALA A 67 -7.66 -10.30 1.43
C ALA A 67 -8.43 -9.98 2.72
N VAL A 68 -9.39 -9.07 2.67
CA VAL A 68 -10.04 -8.49 3.85
C VAL A 68 -11.44 -9.07 4.06
N THR A 69 -11.93 -9.08 5.30
CA THR A 69 -13.30 -9.49 5.63
C THR A 69 -14.35 -8.59 4.94
N TRP A 70 -15.47 -9.19 4.51
CA TRP A 70 -16.51 -8.54 3.67
C TRP A 70 -17.32 -7.44 4.37
N ARG A 71 -17.12 -7.21 5.66
CA ARG A 71 -17.76 -6.08 6.37
C ARG A 71 -16.88 -4.83 6.24
N ARG A 72 -16.91 -4.21 5.07
CA ARG A 72 -16.31 -2.88 4.89
C ARG A 72 -17.38 -1.78 4.89
N PRO A 73 -17.05 -0.59 5.40
CA PRO A 73 -17.77 0.62 5.05
C PRO A 73 -17.64 0.91 3.53
N TRP A 74 -18.74 1.30 2.89
CA TRP A 74 -18.85 1.47 1.43
C TRP A 74 -17.81 2.44 0.83
N TYR A 75 -17.35 3.44 1.60
CA TYR A 75 -16.38 4.43 1.16
C TYR A 75 -14.99 3.86 0.86
N PHE A 76 -14.62 2.70 1.44
CA PHE A 76 -13.38 2.02 1.12
C PHE A 76 -13.34 1.54 -0.34
N TYR A 77 -14.50 1.10 -0.85
CA TYR A 77 -14.64 0.70 -2.25
C TYR A 77 -14.71 1.92 -3.16
N VAL A 78 -15.36 3.01 -2.74
CA VAL A 78 -15.45 4.25 -3.53
C VAL A 78 -14.10 4.95 -3.63
N GLN A 79 -13.29 4.95 -2.56
CA GLN A 79 -11.92 5.46 -2.58
C GLN A 79 -11.03 4.59 -3.47
N SER A 80 -11.05 3.27 -3.29
CA SER A 80 -10.23 2.36 -4.10
C SER A 80 -10.63 2.39 -5.58
N LEU A 81 -11.92 2.45 -5.89
CA LEU A 81 -12.45 2.49 -7.27
C LEU A 81 -12.31 3.88 -7.89
N GLY A 82 -12.52 4.96 -7.13
CA GLY A 82 -12.36 6.34 -7.57
C GLY A 82 -10.89 6.67 -7.87
N VAL A 83 -9.98 6.25 -6.99
CA VAL A 83 -8.53 6.35 -7.20
C VAL A 83 -8.09 5.46 -8.37
N PHE A 84 -8.63 4.24 -8.50
CA PHE A 84 -8.41 3.37 -9.65
C PHE A 84 -8.88 3.98 -10.98
N LEU A 85 -10.07 4.59 -11.00
CA LEU A 85 -10.62 5.29 -12.17
C LEU A 85 -9.82 6.55 -12.50
N GLU A 86 -9.46 7.35 -11.50
CA GLU A 86 -8.63 8.54 -11.68
C GLU A 86 -7.25 8.17 -12.22
N PHE A 87 -6.64 7.09 -11.73
CA PHE A 87 -5.36 6.58 -12.24
C PHE A 87 -5.48 5.97 -13.63
N LEU A 88 -6.56 5.26 -13.96
CA LEU A 88 -6.84 4.79 -15.32
C LEU A 88 -6.98 5.97 -16.29
N VAL A 89 -7.73 7.00 -15.91
CA VAL A 89 -7.90 8.22 -16.71
C VAL A 89 -6.56 8.94 -16.89
N LYS A 90 -5.77 9.10 -15.82
CA LYS A 90 -4.43 9.74 -15.91
C LYS A 90 -3.42 8.92 -16.74
N ALA A 91 -3.47 7.60 -16.65
CA ALA A 91 -2.68 6.69 -17.49
C ALA A 91 -3.07 6.80 -18.98
N GLN A 92 -4.37 6.94 -19.26
CA GLN A 92 -4.90 7.16 -20.61
C GLN A 92 -4.55 8.55 -21.16
N VAL A 93 -4.37 9.54 -20.28
CA VAL A 93 -4.03 10.94 -20.60
C VAL A 93 -2.51 11.20 -20.68
N ARG A 94 -1.64 10.19 -20.57
CA ARG A 94 -0.15 10.32 -20.60
C ARG A 94 0.41 11.31 -19.56
N GLN A 95 -0.24 11.49 -18.40
CA GLN A 95 0.43 12.20 -17.30
C GLN A 95 1.49 11.28 -16.67
N ARG A 96 2.75 11.68 -16.78
CA ARG A 96 3.94 10.94 -16.35
C ARG A 96 3.92 10.68 -14.84
N PHE A 97 3.59 9.45 -14.44
CA PHE A 97 3.95 8.89 -13.14
C PHE A 97 5.25 8.11 -13.29
N GLY A 98 6.39 8.80 -13.23
CA GLY A 98 7.71 8.18 -13.43
C GLY A 98 8.00 7.80 -14.88
N ASP A 99 9.26 7.45 -15.16
CA ASP A 99 9.92 7.53 -16.48
C ASP A 99 9.36 6.64 -17.62
N ARG A 100 8.30 5.86 -17.39
CA ARG A 100 7.76 4.94 -18.40
C ARG A 100 6.22 4.95 -18.47
N PRO A 101 5.63 5.08 -19.67
CA PRO A 101 4.20 4.87 -19.85
C PRO A 101 3.84 3.40 -19.54
N ILE A 102 2.84 3.21 -18.68
CA ILE A 102 2.30 1.90 -18.30
C ILE A 102 1.06 1.63 -19.15
N SER A 103 0.99 0.45 -19.76
CA SER A 103 -0.16 0.05 -20.58
C SER A 103 -1.33 -0.45 -19.71
N PRO A 104 -2.58 -0.37 -20.22
CA PRO A 104 -3.74 -0.94 -19.53
C PRO A 104 -3.57 -2.44 -19.22
N GLY A 105 -2.91 -3.19 -20.10
CA GLY A 105 -2.62 -4.62 -19.89
C GLY A 105 -1.72 -4.87 -18.68
N GLU A 106 -0.69 -4.04 -18.48
CA GLU A 106 0.17 -4.10 -17.29
C GLU A 106 -0.62 -3.78 -16.02
N ILE A 107 -1.48 -2.75 -16.03
CA ILE A 107 -2.38 -2.42 -14.92
C ILE A 107 -3.21 -3.64 -14.51
N TRP A 108 -3.85 -4.30 -15.48
CA TRP A 108 -4.65 -5.50 -15.25
C TRP A 108 -3.85 -6.67 -14.69
N GLN A 109 -2.62 -6.89 -15.17
CA GLN A 109 -1.74 -7.95 -14.67
C GLN A 109 -1.38 -7.73 -13.20
N HIS A 110 -1.02 -6.50 -12.85
CA HIS A 110 -0.67 -6.12 -11.48
C HIS A 110 -1.87 -6.24 -10.54
N TYR A 111 -3.04 -5.76 -10.98
CA TYR A 111 -4.29 -5.94 -10.25
C TYR A 111 -4.61 -7.43 -9.99
N TRP A 112 -4.55 -8.28 -11.02
CA TRP A 112 -4.81 -9.71 -10.87
C TRP A 112 -3.76 -10.43 -10.00
N ALA A 113 -2.51 -9.99 -10.03
CA ALA A 113 -1.48 -10.52 -9.13
C ALA A 113 -1.85 -10.25 -7.66
N GLY A 114 -2.33 -9.04 -7.37
CA GLY A 114 -2.90 -8.68 -6.07
C GLY A 114 -4.06 -9.58 -5.67
N VAL A 115 -5.07 -9.70 -6.54
CA VAL A 115 -6.26 -10.55 -6.33
C VAL A 115 -5.86 -12.00 -6.01
N ARG A 116 -4.93 -12.57 -6.79
CA ARG A 116 -4.44 -13.94 -6.58
C ARG A 116 -3.77 -14.08 -5.22
N GLN A 117 -2.97 -13.11 -4.80
CA GLN A 117 -2.31 -13.15 -3.50
C GLN A 117 -3.33 -13.05 -2.35
N GLY A 118 -4.25 -12.09 -2.40
CA GLY A 118 -5.28 -11.91 -1.36
C GLY A 118 -6.23 -13.11 -1.23
N SER A 119 -6.47 -13.82 -2.33
CA SER A 119 -7.24 -15.07 -2.34
C SER A 119 -6.49 -16.26 -1.74
N ARG A 120 -5.16 -16.19 -1.64
CA ARG A 120 -4.29 -17.26 -1.10
C ARG A 120 -3.85 -17.04 0.35
N LEU A 121 -4.33 -15.98 1.00
CA LEU A 121 -4.05 -15.78 2.42
C LEU A 121 -4.56 -16.96 3.25
N ARG A 122 -3.79 -17.33 4.28
CA ARG A 122 -4.17 -18.34 5.27
C ARG A 122 -5.34 -17.87 6.13
N LYS A 123 -5.40 -16.57 6.38
CA LYS A 123 -6.41 -15.90 7.21
C LYS A 123 -6.76 -14.57 6.57
N LYS A 124 -8.05 -14.24 6.52
CA LYS A 124 -8.49 -12.92 6.06
C LYS A 124 -8.14 -11.87 7.10
N ILE A 125 -7.74 -10.70 6.63
CA ILE A 125 -7.43 -9.55 7.48
C ILE A 125 -8.75 -8.92 7.90
N ASP A 126 -8.92 -8.61 9.19
CA ASP A 126 -10.12 -7.95 9.66
C ASP A 126 -10.14 -6.48 9.18
N ALA A 127 -11.21 -6.06 8.51
CA ALA A 127 -11.40 -4.66 8.10
C ALA A 127 -11.45 -3.70 9.30
N TYR A 128 -11.88 -4.19 10.46
CA TYR A 128 -11.96 -3.42 11.70
C TYR A 128 -10.73 -3.57 12.58
N LEU A 129 -9.65 -4.17 12.07
CA LEU A 129 -8.38 -4.25 12.78
C LEU A 129 -8.00 -2.87 13.32
N ASP A 130 -7.84 -2.77 14.63
CA ASP A 130 -7.31 -1.59 15.27
C ASP A 130 -5.80 -1.53 14.99
N PRO A 131 -5.31 -0.51 14.26
CA PRO A 131 -3.90 -0.31 13.99
C PRO A 131 -3.00 -0.47 15.22
N GLU A 132 -3.41 0.07 16.38
CA GLU A 132 -2.58 0.11 17.58
C GLU A 132 -2.23 -1.30 18.08
N THR A 133 -3.15 -2.26 17.89
CA THR A 133 -2.97 -3.66 18.31
C THR A 133 -1.88 -4.42 17.54
N VAL A 134 -1.47 -3.90 16.37
CA VAL A 134 -0.50 -4.56 15.48
C VAL A 134 0.79 -3.79 15.30
N MET A 135 0.88 -2.53 15.74
CA MET A 135 2.05 -1.66 15.54
C MET A 135 3.36 -2.25 16.08
N ALA A 136 3.30 -2.89 17.25
CA ALA A 136 4.47 -3.46 17.91
C ALA A 136 4.89 -4.83 17.35
N ARG A 137 4.06 -5.46 16.51
CA ARG A 137 4.35 -6.79 15.98
C ARG A 137 5.41 -6.72 14.88
N SER A 138 6.21 -7.78 14.78
CA SER A 138 7.18 -7.89 13.69
C SER A 138 6.45 -8.08 12.36
N LEU A 139 6.99 -7.50 11.29
CA LEU A 139 6.46 -7.69 9.93
C LEU A 139 6.57 -9.16 9.50
N ALA A 140 7.62 -9.86 9.94
CA ALA A 140 7.79 -11.28 9.67
C ALA A 140 6.64 -12.11 10.25
N ASP A 141 6.27 -11.88 11.51
CA ASP A 141 5.17 -12.61 12.17
C ASP A 141 3.82 -12.28 11.53
N LEU A 142 3.57 -11.01 11.22
CA LEU A 142 2.34 -10.58 10.55
C LEU A 142 2.22 -11.25 9.17
N ARG A 143 3.29 -11.23 8.37
CA ARG A 143 3.32 -11.87 7.06
C ARG A 143 3.16 -13.38 7.17
N GLN A 144 3.81 -14.02 8.14
CA GLN A 144 3.66 -15.45 8.39
C GLN A 144 2.24 -15.84 8.82
N GLU A 145 1.60 -15.06 9.69
CA GLU A 145 0.21 -15.26 10.13
C GLU A 145 -0.74 -15.24 8.93
N TYR A 146 -0.63 -14.23 8.07
CA TYR A 146 -1.50 -14.09 6.91
C TYR A 146 -1.08 -14.99 5.74
N GLY A 147 0.14 -15.53 5.73
CA GLY A 147 0.68 -16.32 4.62
C GLY A 147 1.19 -15.47 3.45
N ILE A 148 1.68 -14.26 3.73
CA ILE A 148 2.28 -13.34 2.77
C ILE A 148 3.77 -13.68 2.65
N ALA A 149 4.22 -14.02 1.44
CA ALA A 149 5.61 -14.44 1.19
C ALA A 149 6.52 -13.33 0.62
N ASN A 150 6.05 -12.08 0.60
CA ASN A 150 6.78 -10.96 0.01
C ASN A 150 7.88 -10.43 0.95
N ALA A 151 9.07 -10.16 0.39
CA ALA A 151 10.02 -9.21 0.96
C ALA A 151 9.66 -7.82 0.42
N GLY A 152 9.42 -6.87 1.31
CA GLY A 152 8.80 -5.59 0.99
C GLY A 152 9.77 -4.47 0.68
N ALA A 153 9.29 -3.45 -0.04
CA ALA A 153 9.99 -2.19 -0.33
C ALA A 153 10.53 -1.49 0.94
N TRP A 154 9.98 -1.85 2.10
CA TRP A 154 10.22 -1.23 3.40
C TRP A 154 11.20 -2.02 4.29
N ASP A 155 11.60 -3.22 3.88
CA ASP A 155 12.37 -4.16 4.72
C ASP A 155 13.86 -3.77 4.80
N ALA A 156 14.43 -3.23 3.72
CA ALA A 156 15.83 -2.83 3.67
C ALA A 156 16.05 -1.43 4.25
N SER A 157 17.02 -1.28 5.17
CA SER A 157 17.61 0.02 5.46
C SER A 157 18.52 0.43 4.30
N ARG A 158 17.95 0.88 3.17
CA ARG A 158 18.79 1.58 2.20
C ARG A 158 19.17 2.93 2.81
N SER A 159 20.42 3.04 3.23
CA SER A 159 21.11 4.33 3.32
C SER A 159 20.80 5.14 2.06
N PRO A 160 20.58 6.45 2.16
CA PRO A 160 20.49 7.29 0.97
C PRO A 160 21.75 7.04 0.14
N LEU A 161 21.56 6.68 -1.14
CA LEU A 161 22.68 6.61 -2.08
C LEU A 161 23.45 7.94 -1.98
N PRO A 162 24.79 7.92 -1.90
CA PRO A 162 25.55 9.16 -1.97
C PRO A 162 25.15 9.91 -3.25
N PRO A 163 25.09 11.26 -3.21
CA PRO A 163 24.81 12.04 -4.40
C PRO A 163 25.78 11.63 -5.50
N PRO A 164 25.35 11.60 -6.78
CA PRO A 164 26.25 11.27 -7.87
C PRO A 164 27.43 12.22 -7.82
N SER A 165 28.64 11.67 -7.62
CA SER A 165 29.88 12.40 -7.71
C SER A 165 29.90 13.10 -9.06
N LEU A 166 29.87 14.42 -9.05
CA LEU A 166 30.17 15.23 -10.21
C LEU A 166 31.62 14.91 -10.58
N CYS A 167 31.83 14.12 -11.63
CA CYS A 167 33.10 14.05 -12.31
C CYS A 167 33.40 15.44 -12.87
N THR A 168 34.32 16.15 -12.22
CA THR A 168 35.12 17.22 -12.82
C THR A 168 36.08 16.67 -13.85
#